data_AF-A0A0Q8VA11-F1
#
_entry.id   AF-A0A0Q8VA11-F1
#
_cell.length_a   1.000
_cell.length_b   1.000
_cell.length_c   1.000
_cell.angle_alpha   90.00
_cell.angle_beta   90.00
_cell.angle_gamma   90.00
#
_symmetry.space_group_name_H-M   'P 1'
#
loop_
_entity.id
_entity.type
_entity.pdbx_description
1 polymer ?
#
loop_
_entity_poly.entity_id
_entity_poly.type
_entity_poly.pdbx_seq_one_letter_code
_entity_poly.pdbx_strand_id
1 'polypeptide(L)'
;MKNRKTAVDAAPGFGVGVQVYVREPQTESGEDWVGEPTGVIIAPGAASLRSVNLPAGDVTSWLVAFSEPQHRRDGRGPYEQATIAQALLVTADPIDG
;
A
#
# COMPACT_ATOMS: atom_id res chain seq x y z
N MET A 1 38.17 -17.92 4.93
CA MET A 1 36.87 -18.54 4.58
C MET A 1 35.99 -17.43 4.01
N LYS A 2 35.55 -17.52 2.74
CA LYS A 2 34.73 -16.48 2.10
C LYS A 2 33.26 -16.81 2.38
N ASN A 3 32.60 -16.06 3.26
CA ASN A 3 31.19 -16.24 3.55
C ASN A 3 30.38 -15.65 2.40
N ARG A 4 29.99 -16.49 1.44
CA ARG A 4 28.94 -16.15 0.48
C ARG A 4 27.64 -16.07 1.27
N LYS A 5 27.20 -14.85 1.59
CA LYS A 5 25.79 -14.60 1.90
C LYS A 5 25.04 -14.87 0.59
N THR A 6 24.48 -16.07 0.48
CA THR A 6 23.42 -16.33 -0.48
C THR A 6 22.31 -15.35 -0.13
N ALA A 7 22.22 -14.25 -0.89
CA ALA A 7 21.00 -13.47 -0.94
C ALA A 7 19.97 -14.45 -1.49
N VAL A 8 19.19 -15.03 -0.58
CA VAL A 8 17.92 -15.65 -0.95
C VAL A 8 17.16 -14.53 -1.62
N ASP A 9 16.87 -14.72 -2.90
CA ASP A 9 16.08 -13.83 -3.72
C ASP A 9 14.78 -13.55 -2.96
N ALA A 10 14.71 -12.39 -2.31
CA ALA A 10 13.58 -12.04 -1.49
C ALA A 10 12.48 -11.64 -2.46
N ALA A 11 11.48 -12.50 -2.64
CA ALA A 11 10.23 -12.11 -3.30
C ALA A 11 9.84 -10.71 -2.78
N PRO A 12 9.51 -9.75 -3.67
CA PRO A 12 9.40 -8.36 -3.25
C PRO A 12 8.26 -8.20 -2.24
N GLY A 13 8.63 -8.00 -0.98
CA GLY A 13 7.69 -7.61 0.07
C GLY A 13 7.29 -6.14 -0.10
N PHE A 14 6.35 -5.69 0.72
CA PHE A 14 6.02 -4.27 0.81
C PHE A 14 7.21 -3.46 1.36
N GLY A 15 7.43 -2.28 0.79
CA GLY A 15 8.50 -1.38 1.20
C GLY A 15 8.49 -0.09 0.38
N VAL A 16 9.26 0.91 0.82
CA VAL A 16 9.41 2.18 0.10
C VAL A 16 10.01 1.91 -1.29
N GLY A 17 9.43 2.53 -2.32
CA GLY A 17 9.81 2.36 -3.73
C GLY A 17 9.08 1.22 -4.44
N VAL A 18 8.30 0.41 -3.74
CA VAL A 18 7.54 -0.69 -4.36
C VAL A 18 6.30 -0.14 -5.07
N GLN A 19 6.16 -0.52 -6.34
CA GLN A 19 4.96 -0.27 -7.14
C GLN A 19 3.82 -1.15 -6.62
N VAL A 20 2.66 -0.55 -6.42
CA VAL A 20 1.45 -1.21 -5.92
C VAL A 20 0.22 -0.76 -6.69
N TYR A 21 -0.83 -1.56 -6.62
CA TYR A 21 -2.20 -1.13 -6.91
C TYR A 21 -3.11 -1.43 -5.73
N VAL A 22 -4.20 -0.68 -5.63
CA VAL A 22 -5.21 -0.86 -4.59
C VAL A 22 -6.33 -1.72 -5.13
N ARG A 23 -6.51 -2.91 -4.57
CA ARG A 23 -7.59 -3.81 -4.97
C ARG A 23 -8.93 -3.30 -4.45
N GLU A 24 -10.00 -3.59 -5.18
CA GLU A 24 -11.36 -3.37 -4.65
C GLU A 24 -11.63 -4.31 -3.45
N PRO A 25 -12.21 -3.79 -2.36
CA PRO A 25 -12.61 -4.62 -1.24
C PRO A 25 -13.83 -5.48 -1.59
N GLN A 26 -14.02 -6.58 -0.86
CA GLN A 26 -15.15 -7.50 -1.09
C GLN A 26 -16.54 -6.86 -0.86
N THR A 27 -16.60 -5.77 -0.10
CA THR A 27 -17.84 -5.03 0.17
C THR A 27 -17.57 -3.57 -0.09
N GLU A 28 -18.34 -3.00 -1.00
CA GLU A 28 -18.17 -1.63 -1.43
C GLU A 28 -18.64 -0.63 -0.36
N SER A 29 -17.90 0.46 -0.24
CA SER A 29 -18.10 1.59 0.67
C SER A 29 -17.82 2.90 -0.07
N GLY A 30 -18.44 4.00 0.36
CA GLY A 30 -18.14 5.34 -0.17
C GLY A 30 -16.68 5.77 0.06
N GLU A 31 -16.05 5.20 1.09
CA GLU A 31 -14.62 5.39 1.38
C GLU A 31 -13.71 4.61 0.44
N ASP A 32 -14.20 3.79 -0.49
CA ASP A 32 -13.35 3.01 -1.38
C ASP A 32 -12.81 3.83 -2.54
N TRP A 33 -11.77 3.31 -3.18
CA TRP A 33 -11.20 3.90 -4.38
C TRP A 33 -11.95 3.45 -5.63
N VAL A 34 -11.93 4.30 -6.66
CA VAL A 34 -12.48 3.99 -7.97
C VAL A 34 -11.38 3.46 -8.88
N GLY A 35 -11.62 2.35 -9.58
CA GLY A 35 -10.79 1.93 -10.73
C GLY A 35 -9.40 1.39 -10.38
N GLU A 36 -9.23 0.79 -9.22
CA GLU A 36 -7.98 0.13 -8.78
C GLU A 36 -6.71 1.00 -8.94
N PRO A 37 -6.61 2.12 -8.21
CA PRO A 37 -5.54 3.08 -8.41
C PRO A 37 -4.15 2.47 -8.21
N THR A 38 -3.20 2.93 -9.02
CA THR A 38 -1.80 2.51 -8.97
C THR A 38 -0.91 3.59 -8.34
N GLY A 39 0.21 3.19 -7.78
CA GLY A 39 1.17 4.13 -7.20
C GLY A 39 2.41 3.46 -6.62
N VAL A 40 3.22 4.26 -5.94
CA VAL A 40 4.44 3.81 -5.25
C VAL A 40 4.34 4.05 -3.76
N ILE A 41 4.82 3.10 -2.96
CA ILE A 41 4.96 3.31 -1.51
C ILE A 41 6.08 4.33 -1.28
N ILE A 42 5.79 5.41 -0.55
CA ILE A 42 6.77 6.46 -0.24
C ILE A 42 7.17 6.50 1.23
N ALA A 43 6.34 5.94 2.11
CA ALA A 43 6.63 5.84 3.55
C ALA A 43 5.76 4.76 4.23
N PRO A 44 6.15 4.27 5.41
CA PRO A 44 5.22 3.60 6.32
C PRO A 44 4.02 4.51 6.63
N GLY A 45 2.84 3.93 6.75
CA GLY A 45 1.64 4.65 7.17
C GLY A 45 1.82 5.19 8.58
N ALA A 46 1.41 6.44 8.80
CA ALA A 46 1.36 6.96 10.16
C ALA A 46 0.34 6.14 10.96
N ALA A 47 0.78 5.56 12.08
CA ALA A 47 -0.14 4.97 13.05
C ALA A 47 -1.13 6.06 13.45
N SER A 48 -2.36 6.00 12.94
CA SER A 48 -3.39 6.94 13.34
C SER A 48 -3.60 6.74 14.84
N LEU A 49 -3.23 7.74 15.65
CA LEU A 49 -3.41 7.80 17.11
C LEU A 49 -4.90 7.69 17.56
N ARG A 50 -5.81 7.39 16.63
CA ARG A 50 -7.26 7.54 16.77
C ARG A 50 -7.97 6.29 17.29
N SER A 51 -7.26 5.22 17.68
CA SER A 51 -7.91 4.07 18.32
C SER A 51 -7.07 3.51 19.47
N VAL A 52 -6.95 4.30 20.53
CA VAL A 52 -6.53 3.83 21.86
C VAL A 52 -7.66 3.00 22.49
N ASN A 53 -7.98 1.82 21.92
CA ASN A 53 -8.77 0.76 22.59
C ASN A 53 -8.95 -0.53 21.76
N LEU A 54 -8.37 -0.64 20.55
CA LEU A 54 -8.30 -1.92 19.86
C LEU A 54 -6.99 -2.62 20.20
N PRO A 55 -6.95 -3.97 20.26
CA PRO A 55 -5.68 -4.69 20.31
C PRO A 55 -4.80 -4.15 19.20
N ALA A 56 -3.54 -3.82 19.52
CA ALA A 56 -2.54 -3.43 18.54
C ALA A 56 -2.25 -4.65 17.63
N GLY A 57 -3.16 -4.94 16.71
CA GLY A 57 -2.90 -5.83 15.61
C GLY A 57 -1.91 -5.14 14.69
N ASP A 58 -1.01 -5.93 14.11
CA ASP A 58 -0.01 -5.56 13.11
C ASP A 58 -0.67 -5.10 11.79
N VAL A 59 -1.56 -4.11 11.85
CA VAL A 59 -2.18 -3.53 10.65
C VAL A 59 -1.16 -2.58 10.05
N THR A 60 -0.15 -3.14 9.40
CA THR A 60 0.81 -2.38 8.61
C THR A 60 0.04 -1.64 7.53
N SER A 61 0.18 -0.33 7.53
CA SER A 61 -0.33 0.54 6.47
C SER A 61 0.84 1.25 5.82
N TRP A 62 0.62 1.74 4.60
CA TRP A 62 1.63 2.37 3.78
C TRP A 62 1.08 3.67 3.19
N LEU A 63 1.90 4.72 3.18
CA LEU A 63 1.62 5.93 2.43
C LEU A 63 2.01 5.69 0.97
N VAL A 64 1.02 5.73 0.09
CA VAL A 64 1.18 5.52 -1.35
C VAL A 64 1.01 6.86 -2.05
N ALA A 65 1.97 7.25 -2.89
CA ALA A 65 1.81 8.31 -3.87
C ALA A 65 1.23 7.71 -5.14
N PHE A 66 0.09 8.22 -5.59
CA PHE A 66 -0.59 7.69 -6.77
C PHE A 66 0.09 8.17 -8.07
N SER A 67 0.02 7.33 -9.10
CA SER A 67 0.52 7.66 -10.44
C SER A 67 -0.26 8.82 -11.07
N GLU A 68 -1.55 8.92 -10.73
CA GLU A 68 -2.45 10.02 -11.11
C GLU A 68 -3.31 10.42 -9.89
N PRO A 69 -3.78 11.67 -9.77
CA PRO A 69 -4.64 12.07 -8.66
C PRO A 69 -5.97 11.28 -8.62
N GLN A 70 -6.32 10.71 -7.46
CA GLN A 70 -7.41 9.73 -7.32
C GLN A 70 -8.63 10.24 -6.57
N HIS A 71 -9.82 9.81 -6.99
CA HIS A 71 -11.06 10.07 -6.27
C HIS A 71 -11.53 8.84 -5.47
N ARG A 72 -12.16 9.10 -4.34
CA ARG A 72 -12.99 8.13 -3.64
C ARG A 72 -14.31 7.94 -4.37
N ARG A 73 -14.96 6.82 -4.11
CA ARG A 73 -16.25 6.47 -4.73
C ARG A 73 -17.38 7.42 -4.34
N ASP A 74 -17.28 8.07 -3.18
CA ASP A 74 -18.17 9.16 -2.77
C ASP A 74 -17.89 10.54 -3.44
N GLY A 75 -16.88 10.60 -4.31
CA GLY A 75 -16.51 11.81 -5.04
C GLY A 75 -15.47 12.70 -4.35
N ARG A 76 -15.00 12.37 -3.14
CA ARG A 76 -13.92 13.14 -2.49
C ARG A 76 -12.59 12.95 -3.21
N GLY A 77 -11.77 14.00 -3.20
CA GLY A 77 -10.48 14.07 -3.89
C GLY A 77 -10.42 15.26 -4.85
N PRO A 78 -9.48 15.26 -5.82
CA PRO A 78 -8.52 14.20 -6.05
C PRO A 78 -7.39 14.20 -5.01
N TYR A 79 -6.89 13.02 -4.68
CA TYR A 79 -5.78 12.81 -3.75
C TYR A 79 -4.54 12.40 -4.52
N GLU A 80 -3.42 13.07 -4.30
CA GLU A 80 -2.12 12.66 -4.86
C GLU A 80 -1.48 11.52 -4.05
N GLN A 81 -1.87 11.37 -2.79
CA GLN A 81 -1.35 10.34 -1.90
C GLN A 81 -2.37 9.95 -0.83
N ALA A 82 -2.26 8.73 -0.31
CA ALA A 82 -3.09 8.27 0.81
C ALA A 82 -2.41 7.16 1.61
N THR A 83 -2.78 7.06 2.90
CA THR A 83 -2.43 5.89 3.72
C THR A 83 -3.40 4.76 3.45
N ILE A 84 -2.87 3.58 3.10
CA ILE A 84 -3.65 2.41 2.68
C ILE A 84 -3.22 1.20 3.51
N ALA A 85 -4.18 0.41 3.98
CA ALA A 85 -3.88 -0.83 4.67
C ALA A 85 -3.15 -1.80 3.72
N GLN A 86 -2.09 -2.46 4.18
CA GLN A 86 -1.35 -3.44 3.38
C GLN A 86 -2.28 -4.52 2.81
N ALA A 87 -3.32 -4.90 3.54
CA ALA A 87 -4.32 -5.88 3.09
C ALA A 87 -5.12 -5.44 1.85
N LEU A 88 -5.09 -4.17 1.45
CA LEU A 88 -5.72 -3.67 0.22
C LEU A 88 -4.69 -3.41 -0.89
N LEU A 89 -3.40 -3.55 -0.60
CA LEU A 89 -2.35 -3.36 -1.59
C LEU A 89 -1.95 -4.70 -2.19
N VAL A 90 -1.64 -4.66 -3.48
CA VAL A 90 -0.99 -5.75 -4.19
C VAL A 90 0.28 -5.19 -4.82
N THR A 91 1.42 -5.85 -4.60
CA THR A 91 2.69 -5.48 -5.21
C THR A 91 2.67 -5.83 -6.68
N ALA A 92 3.17 -4.93 -7.54
CA ALA A 92 3.43 -5.31 -8.92
C ALA A 92 4.50 -6.41 -8.96
N ASP A 93 4.39 -7.32 -9.93
CA ASP A 93 5.41 -8.33 -10.13
C ASP A 93 6.75 -7.65 -10.45
N PRO A 94 7.87 -8.17 -9.89
CA PRO A 94 9.19 -7.68 -10.28
C PRO A 94 9.39 -7.95 -11.77
N ILE A 95 9.88 -6.95 -12.50
CA ILE A 95 10.25 -7.14 -13.90
C ILE A 95 11.56 -7.91 -13.90
N ASP A 96 11.52 -9.19 -14.27
CA ASP A 96 12.73 -9.98 -14.53
C ASP A 96 13.48 -9.32 -15.71
N GLY A 97 14.61 -8.68 -15.42
CA GLY A 97 15.47 -7.99 -16.38
C GLY A 97 16.38 -8.91 -17.16
#